data_AF-A0A379K523-F1
#
_entry.id   AF-A0A379K523-F1
#
_cell.length_a   1.000
_cell.length_b   1.000
_cell.length_c   1.000
_cell.angle_alpha   90.00
_cell.angle_beta   90.00
_cell.angle_gamma   90.00
#
_symmetry.space_group_name_H-M   'P 1'
#
loop_
_entity.id
_entity.type
_entity.pdbx_description
1 polymer ?
#
loop_
_entity_poly.entity_id
_entity_poly.type
_entity_poly.pdbx_seq_one_letter_code
_entity_poly.pdbx_strand_id
1 'polypeptide(L)' 'MRKVRWSRPGMGKRAGARVIYFNEHEGRIWLLTVYVKAKFDNLPAEFLKRLKDEVEHD' A
#
# COMPACT_ATOMS: atom_id res chain seq x y z
N MET A 1 -0.78 -0.36 -10.15
CA MET A 1 -0.56 -0.49 -8.69
C MET A 1 0.90 -0.18 -8.37
N ARG A 2 1.16 0.71 -7.41
CA ARG A 2 2.50 1.18 -7.02
C ARG A 2 2.73 0.95 -5.52
N LYS A 3 4.00 0.86 -5.12
CA LYS A 3 4.42 0.63 -3.73
C LYS A 3 5.45 1.67 -3.32
N VAL A 4 5.14 2.46 -2.29
CA VAL A 4 6.08 3.38 -1.65
C VAL A 4 6.65 2.73 -0.39
N ARG A 5 7.97 2.82 -0.24
CA ARG A 5 8.69 2.44 0.98
C ARG A 5 8.90 3.70 1.81
N TRP A 6 8.26 3.76 2.96
CA TRP A 6 8.34 4.91 3.86
C TRP A 6 9.24 4.59 5.05
N SER A 7 10.33 5.32 5.21
CA SER A 7 11.17 5.26 6.42
C SER A 7 10.55 6.12 7.52
N ARG A 8 10.45 5.56 8.73
CA ARG A 8 9.97 6.30 9.90
C ARG A 8 11.18 6.76 10.72
N PRO A 9 11.33 8.06 10.99
CA PRO A 9 12.44 8.55 11.81
C PRO A 9 12.35 7.98 13.23
N GLY A 10 13.49 7.70 13.86
CA GLY A 10 13.57 7.11 15.20
C GLY A 10 13.21 5.62 15.28
N MET A 11 12.95 4.95 14.14
CA MET A 11 12.51 3.56 14.09
C MET A 11 13.54 2.67 13.38
N GLY A 12 13.85 1.51 13.99
CA GLY A 12 14.85 0.57 13.46
C GLY A 12 14.45 -0.07 12.12
N LYS A 13 15.37 -0.85 11.53
CA LYS A 13 15.26 -1.47 10.18
C LYS A 13 13.96 -2.23 9.88
N ARG A 14 13.23 -2.70 10.89
CA ARG A 14 11.98 -3.48 10.78
C ARG A 14 10.70 -2.66 10.84
N ALA A 15 10.80 -1.37 11.17
CA ALA A 15 9.64 -0.54 11.48
C ALA A 15 9.26 0.45 10.36
N GLY A 16 9.96 0.40 9.22
CA GLY A 16 9.53 1.10 8.00
C GLY A 16 8.14 0.63 7.54
N ALA A 17 7.37 1.54 6.94
CA ALA A 17 6.05 1.27 6.41
C ALA A 17 6.10 1.05 4.89
N ARG A 18 5.16 0.27 4.39
CA ARG A 18 4.91 0.09 2.97
C ARG A 18 3.49 0.56 2.69
N VAL A 19 3.38 1.48 1.75
CA VAL A 19 2.11 2.03 1.27
C VAL A 19 1.88 1.50 -0.12
N ILE A 20 0.72 0.89 -0.36
CA ILE A 20 0.30 0.47 -1.69
C ILE A 20 -0.80 1.43 -2.15
N TYR A 21 -0.63 1.98 -3.34
CA TYR A 21 -1.53 2.97 -3.90
C TYR A 21 -1.70 2.76 -5.41
N PHE A 22 -2.73 3.36 -5.97
CA PHE A 22 -2.85 3.53 -7.42
C PHE A 22 -3.30 4.95 -7.74
N ASN A 23 -2.93 5.39 -8.93
CA ASN A 23 -3.36 6.69 -9.45
C ASN A 23 -4.47 6.43 -10.45
N GLU A 24 -5.56 7.14 -10.29
CA GLU A 24 -6.61 7.25 -11.30
C GLU A 24 -6.19 8.26 -12.37
N HIS A 25 -6.72 8.10 -13.58
CA HIS A 25 -6.44 9.01 -14.70
C HIS A 25 -6.89 10.45 -14.45
N GLU A 26 -7.86 10.68 -13.55
CA GLU A 26 -8.37 12.01 -13.18
C GLU A 26 -7.55 12.72 -12.08
N GLY A 27 -6.34 12.23 -11.79
CA GLY A 27 -5.43 12.86 -10.82
C GLY A 27 -5.74 12.52 -9.36
N ARG A 28 -6.67 11.61 -9.10
CA ARG A 28 -6.91 11.06 -7.75
C ARG A 28 -5.90 9.97 -7.41
N ILE A 29 -5.44 9.97 -6.15
CA ILE A 29 -4.53 8.96 -5.61
C ILE A 29 -5.28 8.17 -4.55
N TRP A 30 -5.49 6.88 -4.83
CA TRP A 30 -6.15 5.96 -3.94
C TRP A 30 -5.12 5.18 -3.13
N LEU A 31 -5.14 5.35 -1.80
CA LEU A 31 -4.31 4.58 -0.87
C LEU A 31 -5.07 3.30 -0.48
N LEU A 32 -4.61 2.16 -1.00
CA LEU A 32 -5.28 0.87 -0.79
C LEU A 32 -4.98 0.27 0.58
N THR A 33 -3.71 0.32 1.00
CA THR A 33 -3.30 -0.24 2.29
C THR A 33 -1.95 0.28 2.74
N VAL A 34 -1.77 0.35 4.06
CA VAL A 34 -0.52 0.71 4.72
C VAL A 34 -0.19 -0.35 5.76
N TYR A 35 1.04 -0.87 5.71
CA TYR A 35 1.49 -1.87 6.67
C TYR A 35 2.94 -1.69 7.07
N VAL A 36 3.25 -2.03 8.33
CA VAL A 36 4.64 -2.07 8.81
C VAL A 36 5.35 -3.30 8.25
N LYS A 37 6.63 -3.13 7.91
CA LYS A 37 7.44 -4.20 7.30
C LYS A 37 7.40 -5.51 8.10
N ALA A 38 7.42 -5.43 9.42
CA ALA A 38 7.41 -6.59 10.30
C ALA A 38 6.09 -7.38 10.35
N LYS A 39 4.95 -6.79 9.96
CA LYS A 39 3.64 -7.47 10.05
C LYS A 39 3.34 -8.34 8.84
N PHE A 40 3.79 -7.93 7.66
CA PHE A 40 3.53 -8.65 6.41
C PHE A 40 4.77 -8.57 5.52
N ASP A 41 5.45 -9.69 5.32
CA ASP A 41 6.60 -9.75 4.42
C ASP A 41 6.15 -9.76 2.95
N ASN A 42 5.10 -10.51 2.64
CA ASN A 42 4.43 -10.50 1.34
C ASN A 42 2.90 -10.46 1.52
N LEU A 43 2.25 -9.46 0.93
CA LEU A 43 0.80 -9.46 0.76
C LEU A 43 0.44 -10.24 -0.52
N PRO A 44 -0.56 -11.13 -0.48
CA PRO A 44 -1.05 -11.80 -1.68
C PRO A 44 -1.51 -10.80 -2.73
N ALA A 45 -1.11 -11.01 -3.98
CA ALA A 45 -1.52 -10.14 -5.09
C ALA A 45 -3.05 -10.14 -5.31
N GLU A 46 -3.70 -11.27 -5.03
CA GLU A 46 -5.16 -11.41 -5.13
C GLU A 46 -5.89 -10.48 -4.16
N PHE A 47 -5.40 -10.35 -2.92
CA PHE A 47 -5.98 -9.44 -1.93
C PHE A 47 -5.91 -7.98 -2.41
N LEU A 48 -4.78 -7.59 -2.99
CA LEU A 48 -4.61 -6.23 -3.51
C LEU A 48 -5.48 -5.96 -4.73
N LYS A 49 -5.75 -6.99 -5.56
CA LYS A 49 -6.67 -6.88 -6.69
C LYS A 49 -8.09 -6.64 -6.22
N ARG A 50 -8.57 -7.42 -5.23
CA ARG A 50 -9.91 -7.25 -4.64
C ARG A 50 -10.10 -5.84 -4.06
N LEU A 51 -9.10 -5.32 -3.32
CA LEU A 51 -9.14 -3.95 -2.79
C LEU A 51 -9.21 -2.88 -3.89
N LYS A 52 -8.54 -3.09 -5.01
CA LYS A 52 -8.61 -2.17 -6.15
C LYS A 52 -9.98 -2.21 -6.80
N ASP A 53 -10.50 -3.41 -7.02
CA ASP A 53 -11.81 -3.60 -7.66
C ASP A 53 -12.91 -2.94 -6.81
N GLU A 54 -12.89 -3.10 -5.48
CA GLU A 54 -13.87 -2.47 -4.58
C GLU A 54 -13.84 -0.93 -4.63
N VAL A 55 -12.65 -0.33 -4.73
CA VAL A 55 -12.46 1.13 -4.76
C VAL A 55 -12.77 1.75 -6.14
N GLU A 56 -12.67 0.99 -7.23
CA GLU A 56 -13.01 1.48 -8.58
C GLU A 56 -14.53 1.42 -8.89
N HIS A 57 -15.32 0.73 -8.07
CA HIS A 57 -16.77 0.60 -8.26
C HIS A 57 -17.60 1.55 -7.37
N ASP A 58 -16.95 2.46 -6.63
CA ASP A 58 -17.56 3.58 -5.90
C ASP A 58 -17.56 4.87 -6.74
#